data_AF-A0A9Q2IBJ6-F1
#
_entry.id   AF-A0A9Q2IBJ6-F1
#
_cell.length_a   1.000
_cell.length_b   1.000
_cell.length_c   1.000
_cell.angle_alpha   90.00
_cell.angle_beta   90.00
_cell.angle_gamma   90.00
#
_symmetry.space_group_name_H-M   'P 1'
#
loop_
_entity.id
_entity.type
_entity.pdbx_description
1 polymer ?
#
loop_
_entity_poly.entity_id
_entity_poly.type
_entity_poly.pdbx_seq_one_letter_code
_entity_poly.pdbx_strand_id
1 'polypeptide(L)'
;MKRAERIDRVELMRTFVRIVEAGSLSAAARQLDTTQATVSRRLQSLETMLGVRLMLRTTHTTRLTDDGERCYQHARRVIDSWLALEDEVGQTEDEPVGVLRVRAPHAFGQDQLLKPLTEFLQRYPQLSIEWMLNDRSADFLGDNLDCAIRVGMEVDPATVSVLLAEVPRSVVASPALLDRFPTVNAPEDLQQLPWIAISSFYQRHVELFHEASSATARVIITPRLSTDSLYVARNTALTGLGVAVVSSWTVQDDIREGRLVHLLPEWQPAALPVHLVYPWSRYYPARLRRFLELMRQIMPEVTGMRKPVQQP
;
A
#
# COMPACT_ATOMS: atom_id res chain seq x y z
N MET A 1 33.03 31.86 25.72
CA MET A 1 32.49 30.72 24.96
C MET A 1 32.97 30.83 23.51
N LYS A 2 33.77 29.86 23.02
CA LYS A 2 34.49 29.94 21.73
C LYS A 2 33.65 29.38 20.57
N ARG A 3 33.45 30.19 19.52
CA ARG A 3 33.53 29.96 18.05
C ARG A 3 33.01 28.66 17.40
N ALA A 4 32.34 27.76 18.12
CA ALA A 4 31.42 26.79 17.54
C ALA A 4 30.08 27.51 17.35
N GLU A 5 30.04 28.44 16.40
CA GLU A 5 28.77 28.94 15.87
C GLU A 5 27.95 27.72 15.45
N ARG A 6 26.73 27.64 15.99
CA ARG A 6 25.72 26.59 15.80
C ARG A 6 25.78 26.02 14.38
N ILE A 7 26.46 24.89 14.21
CA ILE A 7 26.22 24.03 13.05
C ILE A 7 24.76 23.60 13.18
N ASP A 8 23.92 24.07 12.27
CA ASP A 8 22.53 23.68 12.21
C ASP A 8 22.46 22.22 11.73
N ARG A 9 22.26 21.32 12.69
CA ARG A 9 22.20 19.87 12.43
C ARG A 9 21.03 19.53 11.51
N VAL A 10 19.91 20.26 11.60
CA VAL A 10 18.75 20.06 10.73
C VAL A 10 19.11 20.46 9.30
N GLU A 11 19.82 21.57 9.11
CA GLU A 11 20.29 22.00 7.79
C GLU A 11 21.31 21.02 7.17
N LEU A 12 22.17 20.42 8.00
CA LEU A 12 23.08 19.35 7.55
C LEU A 12 22.31 18.11 7.08
N MET A 13 21.35 17.66 7.88
CA MET A 13 20.46 16.53 7.53
C MET A 13 19.65 16.84 6.27
N ARG A 14 19.04 18.03 6.16
CA ARG A 14 18.30 18.49 4.99
C ARG A 14 19.17 18.49 3.74
N THR A 15 20.39 18.99 3.86
CA THR A 15 21.34 18.98 2.74
C THR A 15 21.66 17.55 2.30
N PHE A 16 21.92 16.64 3.25
CA PHE A 16 22.19 15.23 2.93
C PHE A 16 21.01 14.55 2.24
N VAL A 17 19.79 14.70 2.78
CA VAL A 17 18.56 14.17 2.17
C VAL A 17 18.40 14.66 0.73
N ARG A 18 18.62 15.96 0.47
CA ARG A 18 18.57 16.51 -0.89
C ARG A 18 19.65 15.97 -1.82
N ILE A 19 20.85 15.69 -1.34
CA ILE A 19 21.90 15.05 -2.16
C ILE A 19 21.45 13.67 -2.64
N VAL A 20 20.85 12.88 -1.74
CA VAL A 20 20.35 11.54 -2.06
C VAL A 20 19.22 11.62 -3.08
N GLU A 21 18.21 12.45 -2.82
CA GLU A 21 17.02 12.56 -3.69
C GLU A 21 17.35 13.15 -5.07
N ALA A 22 18.27 14.11 -5.15
CA ALA A 22 18.68 14.72 -6.41
C ALA A 22 19.72 13.88 -7.19
N GLY A 23 20.25 12.81 -6.59
CA GLY A 23 21.24 11.91 -7.18
C GLY A 23 22.64 12.50 -7.41
N SER A 24 22.83 13.80 -7.19
CA SER A 24 24.14 14.46 -7.31
C SER A 24 24.24 15.73 -6.47
N LEU A 25 25.47 16.07 -6.08
CA LEU A 25 25.78 17.27 -5.30
C LEU A 25 25.42 18.56 -6.05
N SER A 26 25.62 18.59 -7.38
CA SER A 26 25.32 19.75 -8.22
C SER A 26 23.81 19.93 -8.44
N ALA A 27 23.04 18.84 -8.56
CA ALA A 27 21.59 18.92 -8.61
C ALA A 27 21.01 19.38 -7.26
N ALA A 28 21.49 18.84 -6.15
CA ALA A 28 21.08 19.28 -4.81
C ALA A 28 21.43 20.74 -4.53
N ALA A 29 22.60 21.21 -4.97
CA ALA A 29 23.00 22.60 -4.83
C ALA A 29 22.05 23.57 -5.54
N ARG A 30 21.61 23.22 -6.76
CA ARG A 30 20.58 23.99 -7.49
C ARG A 30 19.24 24.02 -6.76
N GLN A 31 18.80 22.89 -6.19
CA GLN A 31 17.54 22.81 -5.45
C GLN A 31 17.57 23.57 -4.12
N LEU A 32 18.75 23.71 -3.51
CA LEU A 32 18.96 24.40 -2.24
C LEU A 32 19.39 25.86 -2.42
N ASP A 33 19.38 26.37 -3.65
CA ASP A 33 19.84 27.72 -4.01
C ASP A 33 21.23 28.06 -3.41
N THR A 34 22.17 27.14 -3.59
CA THR A 34 23.53 27.27 -3.04
C THR A 34 24.59 26.67 -3.97
N THR A 35 25.86 26.66 -3.52
CA THR A 35 26.97 26.13 -4.33
C THR A 35 27.25 24.66 -4.02
N GLN A 36 27.76 23.93 -5.02
CA GLN A 36 28.21 22.55 -4.84
C GLN A 36 29.29 22.42 -3.75
N ALA A 37 30.16 23.43 -3.61
CA ALA A 37 31.18 23.46 -2.56
C ALA A 37 30.55 23.55 -1.16
N THR A 38 29.49 24.36 -1.00
CA THR A 38 28.72 24.46 0.24
C THR A 38 28.06 23.13 0.58
N VAL A 39 27.37 22.51 -0.38
CA VAL A 39 26.73 21.20 -0.21
C VAL A 39 27.75 20.14 0.19
N SER A 40 28.90 20.09 -0.49
CA SER A 40 29.97 19.14 -0.18
C SER A 40 30.55 19.35 1.23
N ARG A 41 30.74 20.60 1.66
CA ARG A 41 31.20 20.90 3.04
C ARG A 41 30.18 20.46 4.08
N ARG A 42 28.90 20.74 3.87
CA ARG A 42 27.82 20.33 4.79
C ARG A 42 27.75 18.81 4.93
N LEU A 43 27.83 18.06 3.82
CA LEU A 43 27.91 16.60 3.86
C LEU A 43 29.12 16.14 4.70
N GLN A 44 30.29 16.70 4.45
CA GLN A 44 31.51 16.35 5.19
C GLN A 44 31.39 16.69 6.68
N SER A 45 30.72 17.80 7.03
CA SER A 45 30.44 18.14 8.42
C SER A 45 29.49 17.13 9.09
N LEU A 46 28.47 16.66 8.37
CA LEU A 46 27.56 15.63 8.88
C LEU A 46 28.29 14.30 9.12
N GLU A 47 29.06 13.84 8.13
CA GLU A 47 29.90 12.62 8.24
C GLU A 47 30.88 12.72 9.42
N THR A 48 31.55 13.87 9.54
CA THR A 48 32.49 14.12 10.64
C THR A 48 31.80 14.08 12.00
N MET A 49 30.59 14.64 12.10
CA MET A 49 29.81 14.65 13.33
C MET A 49 29.34 13.25 13.73
N LEU A 50 28.97 12.42 12.75
CA LEU A 50 28.48 11.06 13.00
C LEU A 50 29.61 10.02 13.10
N GLY A 51 30.84 10.37 12.72
CA GLY A 51 31.99 9.48 12.73
C GLY A 51 31.95 8.39 11.65
N VAL A 52 31.08 8.53 10.65
CA VAL A 52 30.87 7.54 9.58
C VAL A 52 30.83 8.21 8.21
N ARG A 53 31.13 7.44 7.17
CA ARG A 53 30.93 7.87 5.78
C ARG A 53 29.53 7.50 5.36
N LEU A 54 28.78 8.47 4.85
CA LEU A 54 27.40 8.28 4.39
C LEU A 54 27.36 8.01 2.88
N MET A 55 28.36 8.49 2.13
CA MET A 55 28.44 8.29 0.69
C MET A 55 29.80 7.76 0.23
N LEU A 56 29.76 6.83 -0.72
CA LEU A 56 30.91 6.38 -1.48
C LEU A 56 31.00 7.21 -2.76
N ARG A 57 32.11 7.93 -2.94
CA ARG A 57 32.47 8.54 -4.23
C ARG A 57 33.27 7.54 -5.04
N THR A 58 32.70 7.08 -6.14
CA THR A 58 33.47 6.49 -7.25
C THR A 58 33.50 7.48 -8.41
N THR A 59 34.44 7.32 -9.34
CA THR A 59 34.63 8.22 -10.50
C THR A 59 33.42 8.31 -11.42
N HIS A 60 32.42 7.42 -11.27
CA HIS A 60 31.24 7.39 -12.15
C HIS A 60 29.89 7.38 -11.41
N THR A 61 29.84 7.07 -10.12
CA THR A 61 28.58 7.06 -9.34
C THR A 61 28.79 7.43 -7.87
N THR A 62 27.80 8.13 -7.31
CA THR A 62 27.71 8.34 -5.86
C THR A 62 26.70 7.34 -5.32
N ARG A 63 27.12 6.48 -4.38
CA ARG A 63 26.24 5.49 -3.73
C ARG A 63 26.22 5.72 -2.22
N LEU A 64 25.11 5.40 -1.58
CA LEU A 64 25.03 5.36 -0.12
C LEU A 64 25.83 4.18 0.43
N THR A 65 26.42 4.37 1.60
CA THR A 65 26.86 3.27 2.47
C THR A 65 25.66 2.73 3.25
N ASP A 66 25.82 1.59 3.95
CA ASP A 66 24.78 1.09 4.86
C ASP A 66 24.47 2.11 5.97
N ASP A 67 25.48 2.81 6.48
CA ASP A 67 25.32 3.94 7.40
C ASP A 67 24.59 5.11 6.76
N GLY A 68 24.89 5.37 5.48
CA GLY A 68 24.22 6.37 4.64
C GLY A 68 22.73 6.12 4.50
N GLU A 69 22.34 4.89 4.19
CA GLU A 69 20.94 4.48 4.06
C GLU A 69 20.20 4.65 5.38
N ARG A 70 20.77 4.14 6.49
CA ARG A 70 20.20 4.36 7.83
C ARG A 70 20.07 5.84 8.16
N CYS A 71 21.13 6.61 7.95
CA CYS A 71 21.13 8.05 8.22
C CYS A 71 20.07 8.77 7.38
N TYR A 72 19.88 8.39 6.12
CA TYR A 72 18.90 9.00 5.22
C TYR A 72 17.48 8.80 5.76
N GLN A 73 17.14 7.55 6.12
CA GLN A 73 15.84 7.20 6.71
C GLN A 73 15.59 7.93 8.04
N HIS A 74 16.60 8.08 8.90
CA HIS A 74 16.48 8.80 10.16
C HIS A 74 16.38 10.32 9.97
N ALA A 75 17.25 10.90 9.12
CA ALA A 75 17.30 12.32 8.83
C ALA A 75 15.98 12.83 8.25
N ARG A 76 15.38 12.08 7.32
CA ARG A 76 14.07 12.40 6.77
C ARG A 76 12.99 12.48 7.84
N ARG A 77 12.89 11.49 8.72
CA ARG A 77 11.92 11.50 9.83
C ARG A 77 12.06 12.71 10.73
N VAL A 78 13.30 13.13 11.03
CA VAL A 78 13.54 14.34 11.82
C VAL A 78 13.05 15.59 11.07
N ILE A 79 13.31 15.69 9.77
CA ILE A 79 12.82 16.82 8.95
C ILE A 79 11.30 16.81 8.87
N ASP A 80 10.68 15.65 8.62
CA ASP A 80 9.23 15.51 8.58
C ASP A 80 8.59 15.87 9.93
N SER A 81 9.21 15.49 11.05
CA SER A 81 8.76 15.87 12.40
C SER A 81 8.88 17.38 12.66
N TRP A 82 9.91 18.03 12.09
CA TRP A 82 10.07 19.48 12.19
C TRP A 82 9.04 20.23 11.34
N LEU A 83 8.82 19.80 10.09
CA LEU A 83 7.77 20.36 9.23
C LEU A 83 6.38 20.19 9.87
N ALA A 84 6.14 19.02 10.46
CA ALA A 84 4.95 18.75 11.26
C ALA A 84 4.75 19.75 12.42
N LEU A 85 5.81 20.08 13.14
CA LEU A 85 5.78 21.08 14.21
C LEU A 85 5.51 22.48 13.63
N GLU A 86 6.12 22.84 12.50
CA GLU A 86 5.87 24.11 11.82
C GLU A 86 4.40 24.23 11.38
N ASP A 87 3.82 23.15 10.83
CA ASP A 87 2.39 23.07 10.49
C ASP A 87 1.51 23.22 11.75
N GLU A 88 1.89 22.61 12.87
CA GLU A 88 1.15 22.70 14.15
C GLU A 88 1.17 24.11 14.75
N VAL A 89 2.35 24.72 14.82
CA VAL A 89 2.56 26.02 15.47
C VAL A 89 2.13 27.18 14.57
N GLY A 90 2.24 27.01 13.25
CA GLY A 90 2.09 28.08 12.27
C GLY A 90 0.67 28.61 12.08
N GLN A 91 -0.38 27.92 12.55
CA GLN A 91 -1.77 28.19 12.14
C GLN A 91 -1.95 28.33 10.62
N THR A 92 -1.03 27.78 9.83
CA THR A 92 -1.11 27.83 8.37
C THR A 92 -1.97 26.64 7.95
N GLU A 93 -3.07 26.98 7.30
CA GLU A 93 -4.10 26.17 6.66
C GLU A 93 -3.88 24.66 6.58
N ASP A 94 -4.97 23.93 6.81
CA ASP A 94 -5.14 22.47 6.73
C ASP A 94 -4.97 21.92 5.28
N GLU A 95 -4.15 22.59 4.47
CA GLU A 95 -3.81 22.34 3.08
C GLU A 95 -2.59 21.40 3.01
N PRO A 96 -2.73 20.22 2.38
CA PRO A 96 -1.66 19.24 2.30
C PRO A 96 -0.59 19.65 1.27
N VAL A 97 0.67 19.69 1.70
CA VAL A 97 1.83 19.97 0.84
C VAL A 97 2.90 18.88 0.93
N GLY A 98 3.79 18.83 -0.07
CA GLY A 98 4.94 17.94 -0.10
C GLY A 98 4.64 16.58 -0.72
N VAL A 99 5.40 15.54 -0.36
CA VAL A 99 5.25 14.18 -0.93
C VAL A 99 4.65 13.25 0.10
N LEU A 100 3.53 12.61 -0.24
CA LEU A 100 2.94 11.49 0.51
C LEU A 100 3.26 10.16 -0.18
N ARG A 101 3.82 9.21 0.54
CA ARG A 101 4.27 7.91 0.04
C ARG A 101 3.29 6.84 0.45
N VAL A 102 2.54 6.31 -0.51
CA VAL A 102 1.45 5.37 -0.24
C VAL A 102 1.67 4.06 -0.97
N ARG A 103 1.56 2.95 -0.23
CA ARG A 103 1.49 1.61 -0.81
C ARG A 103 0.05 1.12 -0.90
N ALA A 104 -0.33 0.47 -2.00
CA ALA A 104 -1.64 -0.16 -2.14
C ALA A 104 -1.54 -1.50 -2.89
N PRO A 105 -2.52 -2.43 -2.71
CA PRO A 105 -2.57 -3.68 -3.46
C PRO A 105 -2.68 -3.41 -4.95
N HIS A 106 -2.01 -4.20 -5.79
CA HIS A 106 -1.81 -3.84 -7.19
C HIS A 106 -3.13 -3.68 -7.95
N ALA A 107 -3.98 -4.70 -7.92
CA ALA A 107 -5.28 -4.69 -8.60
C ALA A 107 -6.20 -3.60 -8.04
N PHE A 108 -6.20 -3.40 -6.73
CA PHE A 108 -7.10 -2.45 -6.10
C PHE A 108 -6.69 -1.00 -6.40
N GLY A 109 -5.40 -0.68 -6.27
CA GLY A 109 -4.90 0.65 -6.49
C GLY A 109 -4.89 1.10 -7.95
N GLN A 110 -4.74 0.17 -8.91
CA GLN A 110 -4.82 0.49 -10.34
C GLN A 110 -6.28 0.68 -10.81
N ASP A 111 -7.22 -0.17 -10.38
CA ASP A 111 -8.56 -0.24 -10.98
C ASP A 111 -9.59 0.61 -10.22
N GLN A 112 -9.47 0.71 -8.89
CA GLN A 112 -10.49 1.36 -8.06
C GLN A 112 -10.09 2.76 -7.57
N LEU A 113 -8.80 3.01 -7.36
CA LEU A 113 -8.33 4.21 -6.67
C LEU A 113 -7.75 5.30 -7.58
N LEU A 114 -7.59 5.04 -8.88
CA LEU A 114 -7.00 6.00 -9.81
C LEU A 114 -7.82 7.30 -9.88
N LYS A 115 -9.13 7.21 -10.12
CA LYS A 115 -10.02 8.37 -10.21
C LYS A 115 -9.97 9.25 -8.96
N PRO A 116 -10.27 8.73 -7.75
CA PRO A 116 -10.25 9.57 -6.55
C PRO A 116 -8.85 10.13 -6.23
N LEU A 117 -7.78 9.40 -6.56
CA LEU A 117 -6.41 9.90 -6.43
C LEU A 117 -6.15 11.11 -7.33
N THR A 118 -6.58 11.05 -8.59
CA THR A 118 -6.41 12.17 -9.53
C THR A 118 -7.23 13.40 -9.13
N GLU A 119 -8.46 13.21 -8.68
CA GLU A 119 -9.31 14.30 -8.17
C GLU A 119 -8.70 14.94 -6.92
N PHE A 120 -8.08 14.15 -6.05
CA PHE A 120 -7.38 14.64 -4.85
C PHE A 120 -6.14 15.48 -5.20
N LEU A 121 -5.33 15.04 -6.16
CA LEU A 121 -4.16 15.80 -6.63
C LEU A 121 -4.55 17.08 -7.39
N GLN A 122 -5.67 17.07 -8.12
CA GLN A 122 -6.22 18.28 -8.74
C GLN A 122 -6.68 19.30 -7.70
N ARG A 123 -7.25 18.84 -6.58
CA ARG A 123 -7.69 19.69 -5.48
C ARG A 123 -6.52 20.31 -4.70
N TYR A 124 -5.39 19.61 -4.63
CA TYR A 124 -4.21 20.02 -3.86
C TYR A 124 -2.94 20.07 -4.72
N PRO A 125 -2.72 21.15 -5.48
CA PRO A 125 -1.65 21.22 -6.48
C PRO A 125 -0.22 21.22 -5.90
N GLN A 126 -0.09 21.50 -4.60
CA GLN A 126 1.20 21.47 -3.88
C GLN A 126 1.50 20.10 -3.24
N LEU A 127 0.55 19.16 -3.34
CA LEU A 127 0.72 17.78 -2.91
C LEU A 127 1.21 16.93 -4.09
N SER A 128 2.20 16.08 -3.81
CA SER A 128 2.61 14.99 -4.67
C SER A 128 2.37 13.67 -3.96
N ILE A 129 2.03 12.62 -4.70
CA ILE A 129 1.89 11.27 -4.17
C ILE A 129 2.84 10.34 -4.91
N GLU A 130 3.71 9.66 -4.16
CA GLU A 130 4.41 8.48 -4.66
C GLU A 130 3.50 7.28 -4.41
N TRP A 131 3.04 6.66 -5.50
CA TRP A 131 2.04 5.60 -5.49
C TRP A 131 2.67 4.25 -5.83
N MET A 132 2.84 3.39 -4.83
CA MET A 132 3.51 2.10 -4.98
C MET A 132 2.51 0.96 -4.96
N LEU A 133 2.40 0.24 -6.08
CA LEU A 133 1.45 -0.84 -6.26
C LEU A 133 2.13 -2.20 -6.15
N ASN A 134 1.90 -2.89 -5.03
CA ASN A 134 2.29 -4.29 -4.84
C ASN A 134 1.57 -4.89 -3.62
N ASP A 135 1.53 -6.22 -3.58
CA ASP A 135 0.81 -6.99 -2.55
C ASP A 135 1.72 -7.41 -1.37
N ARG A 136 2.93 -6.86 -1.28
CA ARG A 136 3.87 -7.17 -0.18
C ARG A 136 3.43 -6.51 1.12
N SER A 137 3.92 -7.02 2.24
CA SER A 137 3.81 -6.32 3.53
C SER A 137 4.42 -4.92 3.42
N ALA A 138 3.84 -3.97 4.14
CA ALA A 138 4.39 -2.62 4.22
C ALA A 138 5.56 -2.62 5.20
N ASP A 139 6.78 -2.40 4.71
CA ASP A 139 7.91 -2.03 5.57
C ASP A 139 8.02 -0.51 5.56
N PHE A 140 7.39 0.14 6.53
CA PHE A 140 7.37 1.61 6.60
C PHE A 140 8.76 2.22 6.71
N LEU A 141 9.72 1.51 7.30
CA LEU A 141 11.09 1.98 7.47
C LEU A 141 11.89 1.73 6.19
N GLY A 142 11.96 0.48 5.74
CA GLY A 142 12.77 0.06 4.59
C GLY A 142 12.24 0.60 3.25
N ASP A 143 10.92 0.65 3.08
CA ASP A 143 10.28 1.21 1.88
C ASP A 143 9.92 2.69 2.04
N ASN A 144 10.18 3.27 3.21
CA ASN A 144 10.01 4.71 3.47
C ASN A 144 8.59 5.20 3.13
N LEU A 145 7.60 4.49 3.67
CA LEU A 145 6.18 4.71 3.45
C LEU A 145 5.60 5.62 4.53
N ASP A 146 4.67 6.49 4.15
CA ASP A 146 3.87 7.27 5.10
C ASP A 146 2.62 6.49 5.53
N CYS A 147 1.96 5.82 4.59
CA CYS A 147 0.81 4.95 4.85
C CYS A 147 0.68 3.83 3.81
N ALA A 148 -0.14 2.83 4.11
CA ALA A 148 -0.47 1.76 3.18
C ALA A 148 -1.96 1.38 3.26
N ILE A 149 -2.54 1.00 2.13
CA ILE A 149 -3.85 0.37 2.04
C ILE A 149 -3.65 -1.14 2.10
N ARG A 150 -4.43 -1.83 2.94
CA ARG A 150 -4.29 -3.27 3.20
C ARG A 150 -5.64 -3.95 3.09
N VAL A 151 -5.66 -5.15 2.52
CA VAL A 151 -6.89 -5.95 2.35
C VAL A 151 -6.68 -7.32 2.99
N GLY A 152 -7.53 -7.69 3.95
CA GLY A 152 -7.64 -9.06 4.50
C GLY A 152 -6.47 -9.59 5.31
N MET A 153 -5.41 -8.80 5.51
CA MET A 153 -4.22 -9.21 6.24
C MET A 153 -4.21 -8.65 7.66
N GLU A 154 -3.63 -9.40 8.59
CA GLU A 154 -3.35 -8.92 9.94
C GLU A 154 -2.49 -7.65 9.89
N VAL A 155 -2.79 -6.75 10.81
CA VAL A 155 -2.11 -5.46 10.92
C VAL A 155 -1.10 -5.55 12.06
N ASP A 156 0.10 -5.04 11.82
CA ASP A 156 1.16 -4.98 12.81
C ASP A 156 0.70 -4.14 14.02
N PRO A 157 0.75 -4.68 15.25
CA PRO A 157 0.42 -3.94 16.47
C PRO A 157 1.19 -2.62 16.66
N ALA A 158 2.36 -2.48 16.03
CA ALA A 158 3.16 -1.26 16.06
C ALA A 158 2.62 -0.15 15.13
N THR A 159 1.55 -0.41 14.38
CA THR A 159 0.94 0.53 13.44
C THR A 159 -0.46 0.94 13.89
N VAL A 160 -0.87 2.14 13.48
CA VAL A 160 -2.27 2.55 13.58
C VAL A 160 -3.03 1.97 12.40
N SER A 161 -4.17 1.35 12.67
CA SER A 161 -5.06 0.75 11.69
C SER A 161 -6.42 1.43 11.70
N VAL A 162 -6.87 1.91 10.54
CA VAL A 162 -8.21 2.49 10.37
C VAL A 162 -8.99 1.65 9.38
N LEU A 163 -10.05 0.99 9.85
CA LEU A 163 -10.97 0.23 9.00
C LEU A 163 -11.77 1.19 8.11
N LEU A 164 -11.68 1.01 6.81
CA LEU A 164 -12.29 1.88 5.81
C LEU A 164 -13.52 1.25 5.15
N ALA A 165 -13.44 -0.04 4.81
CA ALA A 165 -14.48 -0.78 4.11
C ALA A 165 -14.25 -2.29 4.21
N GLU A 166 -15.13 -3.08 3.60
CA GLU A 166 -14.97 -4.51 3.40
C GLU A 166 -15.09 -4.86 1.91
N VAL A 167 -14.31 -5.83 1.45
CA VAL A 167 -14.32 -6.37 0.08
C VAL A 167 -15.00 -7.73 0.09
N PRO A 168 -16.23 -7.86 -0.46
CA PRO A 168 -16.88 -9.14 -0.65
C PRO A 168 -16.08 -10.04 -1.60
N ARG A 169 -16.15 -11.35 -1.37
CA ARG A 169 -15.45 -12.37 -2.16
C ARG A 169 -16.47 -13.23 -2.93
N SER A 170 -16.10 -13.69 -4.11
CA SER A 170 -16.90 -14.60 -4.94
C SER A 170 -16.11 -15.84 -5.31
N VAL A 171 -16.79 -16.99 -5.32
CA VAL A 171 -16.28 -18.24 -5.87
C VAL A 171 -16.67 -18.31 -7.35
N VAL A 172 -15.70 -18.34 -8.25
CA VAL A 172 -15.97 -18.27 -9.70
C VAL A 172 -15.28 -19.37 -10.48
N ALA A 173 -15.94 -19.79 -11.56
CA ALA A 173 -15.42 -20.73 -12.56
C ALA A 173 -15.91 -20.32 -13.96
N SER A 174 -15.20 -20.69 -15.01
CA SER A 174 -15.72 -20.51 -16.37
C SER A 174 -16.71 -21.63 -16.75
N PRO A 175 -17.68 -21.37 -17.64
CA PRO A 175 -18.58 -22.40 -18.15
C PRO A 175 -17.82 -23.60 -18.74
N ALA A 176 -16.74 -23.35 -19.49
CA ALA A 176 -15.93 -24.40 -20.11
C ALA A 176 -15.26 -25.35 -19.10
N LEU A 177 -14.98 -24.89 -17.88
CA LEU A 177 -14.56 -25.78 -16.80
C LEU A 177 -15.74 -26.63 -16.34
N LEU A 178 -16.89 -26.02 -16.08
CA LEU A 178 -18.07 -26.68 -15.52
C LEU A 178 -18.63 -27.76 -16.44
N ASP A 179 -18.53 -27.60 -17.77
CA ASP A 179 -18.93 -28.62 -18.75
C ASP A 179 -18.19 -29.97 -18.61
N ARG A 180 -17.06 -29.98 -17.89
CA ARG A 180 -16.19 -31.15 -17.73
C ARG A 180 -16.37 -31.87 -16.39
N PHE A 181 -17.17 -31.32 -15.48
CA PHE A 181 -17.34 -31.82 -14.12
C PHE A 181 -18.84 -31.98 -13.79
N PRO A 182 -19.18 -32.78 -12.76
CA PRO A 182 -20.55 -32.84 -12.26
C PRO A 182 -21.08 -31.47 -11.83
N THR A 183 -22.40 -31.29 -11.93
CA THR A 183 -23.08 -30.07 -11.48
C THR A 183 -22.83 -29.80 -10.00
N VAL A 184 -22.47 -28.56 -9.68
CA VAL A 184 -22.27 -28.08 -8.31
C VAL A 184 -23.60 -27.62 -7.73
N ASN A 185 -24.08 -28.30 -6.69
CA ASN A 185 -25.34 -27.96 -5.99
C ASN A 185 -25.12 -27.64 -4.51
N ALA A 186 -24.03 -28.13 -3.91
CA ALA A 186 -23.70 -27.91 -2.51
C ALA A 186 -22.19 -27.63 -2.32
N PRO A 187 -21.77 -27.02 -1.18
CA PRO A 187 -20.36 -26.73 -0.92
C PRO A 187 -19.41 -27.93 -1.06
N GLU A 188 -19.88 -29.13 -0.76
CA GLU A 188 -19.09 -30.37 -0.84
C GLU A 188 -18.67 -30.71 -2.28
N ASP A 189 -19.51 -30.37 -3.26
CA ASP A 189 -19.24 -30.62 -4.69
C ASP A 189 -18.00 -29.83 -5.17
N LEU A 190 -17.73 -28.68 -4.56
CA LEU A 190 -16.60 -27.83 -4.91
C LEU A 190 -15.24 -28.52 -4.65
N GLN A 191 -15.16 -29.53 -3.79
CA GLN A 191 -13.93 -30.26 -3.51
C GLN A 191 -13.41 -31.05 -4.73
N GLN A 192 -14.30 -31.39 -5.65
CA GLN A 192 -13.99 -32.20 -6.83
C GLN A 192 -13.39 -31.37 -7.98
N LEU A 193 -13.57 -30.04 -7.93
CA LEU A 193 -13.11 -29.14 -8.97
C LEU A 193 -11.62 -28.83 -8.80
N PRO A 194 -10.89 -28.56 -9.90
CA PRO A 194 -9.53 -28.04 -9.81
C PRO A 194 -9.56 -26.59 -9.31
N TRP A 195 -8.60 -26.22 -8.46
CA TRP A 195 -8.57 -24.89 -7.83
C TRP A 195 -7.37 -24.05 -8.25
N ILE A 196 -7.53 -22.74 -8.10
CA ILE A 196 -6.47 -21.74 -8.17
C ILE A 196 -6.41 -21.07 -6.80
N ALA A 197 -5.25 -21.12 -6.16
CA ALA A 197 -5.04 -20.46 -4.88
C ALA A 197 -4.37 -19.10 -5.06
N ILE A 198 -4.77 -18.15 -4.22
CA ILE A 198 -3.99 -16.95 -4.00
C ILE A 198 -3.00 -17.26 -2.87
N SER A 199 -1.71 -17.02 -3.01
CA SER A 199 -0.72 -17.48 -2.01
C SER A 199 -0.96 -16.87 -0.63
N SER A 200 -1.59 -15.70 -0.53
CA SER A 200 -1.98 -15.09 0.74
C SER A 200 -3.35 -15.58 1.28
N PHE A 201 -4.17 -16.29 0.49
CA PHE A 201 -5.53 -16.70 0.86
C PHE A 201 -5.95 -18.03 0.22
N TYR A 202 -6.67 -18.89 0.95
CA TYR A 202 -7.28 -20.10 0.36
C TYR A 202 -6.25 -21.08 -0.25
N GLN A 203 -5.18 -21.39 0.49
CA GLN A 203 -4.14 -22.31 -0.01
C GLN A 203 -4.55 -23.79 0.05
N ARG A 204 -5.35 -24.17 1.05
CA ARG A 204 -5.70 -25.57 1.36
C ARG A 204 -7.18 -25.80 1.58
N HIS A 205 -7.91 -24.74 1.94
CA HIS A 205 -9.35 -24.80 2.13
C HIS A 205 -9.97 -23.42 1.91
N VAL A 206 -11.27 -23.42 1.67
CA VAL A 206 -12.14 -22.23 1.66
C VAL A 206 -13.21 -22.42 2.72
N GLU A 207 -13.35 -21.44 3.60
CA GLU A 207 -14.50 -21.35 4.50
C GLU A 207 -15.61 -20.57 3.80
N LEU A 208 -16.80 -21.15 3.76
CA LEU A 208 -18.00 -20.57 3.18
C LEU A 208 -19.05 -20.38 4.28
N PHE A 209 -19.74 -19.26 4.22
CA PHE A 209 -20.80 -18.87 5.15
C PHE A 209 -22.10 -18.76 4.36
N HIS A 210 -23.14 -19.42 4.83
CA HIS A 210 -24.46 -19.31 4.24
C HIS A 210 -25.10 -17.98 4.65
N GLU A 211 -25.61 -17.21 3.68
CA GLU A 211 -26.14 -15.86 3.90
C GLU A 211 -27.30 -15.81 4.91
N ALA A 212 -28.25 -16.74 4.82
CA ALA A 212 -29.46 -16.75 5.66
C ALA A 212 -29.43 -17.61 6.94
N SER A 213 -28.62 -18.69 7.00
CA SER A 213 -28.80 -19.75 8.01
C SER A 213 -27.70 -19.82 9.07
N SER A 214 -26.75 -18.87 9.08
CA SER A 214 -25.52 -18.90 9.89
C SER A 214 -24.69 -20.19 9.73
N ALA A 215 -25.04 -21.06 8.77
CA ALA A 215 -24.33 -22.29 8.51
C ALA A 215 -22.96 -22.00 7.91
N THR A 216 -21.99 -22.84 8.23
CA THR A 216 -20.63 -22.76 7.69
C THR A 216 -20.26 -24.07 7.02
N ALA A 217 -19.49 -23.97 5.94
CA ALA A 217 -18.97 -25.11 5.22
C ALA A 217 -17.47 -24.91 4.98
N ARG A 218 -16.69 -25.97 5.20
CA ARG A 218 -15.25 -25.98 4.94
C ARG A 218 -14.96 -26.88 3.74
N VAL A 219 -14.55 -26.26 2.65
CA VAL A 219 -14.21 -26.95 1.40
C VAL A 219 -12.70 -27.18 1.39
N ILE A 220 -12.24 -28.43 1.40
CA ILE A 220 -10.83 -28.75 1.19
C ILE A 220 -10.51 -28.62 -0.30
N ILE A 221 -9.43 -27.93 -0.64
CA ILE A 221 -9.07 -27.63 -2.02
C ILE A 221 -7.63 -28.04 -2.30
N THR A 222 -7.39 -28.50 -3.55
CA THR A 222 -6.05 -28.82 -4.04
C THR A 222 -5.75 -27.93 -5.26
N PRO A 223 -5.02 -26.83 -5.07
CA PRO A 223 -4.76 -25.90 -6.16
C PRO A 223 -3.84 -26.49 -7.24
N ARG A 224 -4.21 -26.33 -8.51
CA ARG A 224 -3.35 -26.62 -9.67
C ARG A 224 -2.38 -25.48 -9.97
N LEU A 225 -2.72 -24.27 -9.54
CA LEU A 225 -1.89 -23.08 -9.59
C LEU A 225 -1.98 -22.36 -8.24
N SER A 226 -0.84 -21.87 -7.76
CA SER A 226 -0.76 -20.95 -6.62
C SER A 226 -0.05 -19.68 -7.09
N THR A 227 -0.65 -18.51 -6.87
CA THR A 227 -0.15 -17.20 -7.34
C THR A 227 -0.41 -16.13 -6.30
N ASP A 228 0.46 -15.13 -6.18
CA ASP A 228 0.22 -13.95 -5.34
C ASP A 228 -0.63 -12.86 -6.03
N SER A 229 -0.98 -13.04 -7.30
CA SER A 229 -1.66 -12.02 -8.11
C SER A 229 -3.14 -12.33 -8.29
N LEU A 230 -3.99 -11.39 -7.86
CA LEU A 230 -5.44 -11.44 -8.11
C LEU A 230 -5.77 -11.45 -9.60
N TYR A 231 -5.01 -10.72 -10.40
CA TYR A 231 -5.14 -10.68 -11.86
C TYR A 231 -4.87 -12.05 -12.48
N VAL A 232 -3.79 -12.72 -12.06
CA VAL A 232 -3.46 -14.07 -12.55
C VAL A 232 -4.53 -15.08 -12.14
N ALA A 233 -5.02 -15.02 -10.89
CA ALA A 233 -6.07 -15.92 -10.42
C ALA A 233 -7.36 -15.78 -11.25
N ARG A 234 -7.86 -14.55 -11.45
CA ARG A 234 -9.05 -14.27 -12.27
C ARG A 234 -8.88 -14.75 -13.71
N ASN A 235 -7.78 -14.38 -14.37
CA ASN A 235 -7.58 -14.76 -15.78
C ASN A 235 -7.37 -16.25 -15.97
N THR A 236 -6.81 -16.94 -14.97
CA THR A 236 -6.68 -18.40 -15.00
C THR A 236 -8.04 -19.10 -14.81
N ALA A 237 -8.96 -18.51 -14.05
CA ALA A 237 -10.34 -18.99 -13.98
C ALA A 237 -11.07 -18.80 -15.33
N LEU A 238 -10.86 -17.65 -15.98
CA LEU A 238 -11.43 -17.36 -17.31
C LEU A 238 -10.98 -18.36 -18.39
N THR A 239 -9.73 -18.84 -18.34
CA THR A 239 -9.25 -19.89 -19.26
C THR A 239 -9.77 -21.29 -18.95
N GLY A 240 -10.49 -21.47 -17.83
CA GLY A 240 -11.08 -22.74 -17.42
C GLY A 240 -10.09 -23.73 -16.82
N LEU A 241 -8.97 -23.26 -16.24
CA LEU A 241 -8.03 -24.14 -15.56
C LEU A 241 -8.56 -24.60 -14.19
N GLY A 242 -9.34 -23.75 -13.50
CA GLY A 242 -9.86 -24.04 -12.18
C GLY A 242 -10.78 -22.97 -11.60
N VAL A 243 -11.34 -23.28 -10.43
CA VAL A 243 -12.14 -22.40 -9.58
C VAL A 243 -11.23 -21.45 -8.83
N ALA A 244 -11.64 -20.19 -8.68
CA ALA A 244 -10.91 -19.21 -7.89
C ALA A 244 -11.85 -18.49 -6.90
N VAL A 245 -11.30 -18.11 -5.75
CA VAL A 245 -11.94 -17.11 -4.87
C VAL A 245 -11.30 -15.76 -5.12
N VAL A 246 -12.06 -14.80 -5.64
CA VAL A 246 -11.58 -13.46 -6.01
C VAL A 246 -12.43 -12.36 -5.38
N SER A 247 -11.91 -11.12 -5.38
CA SER A 247 -12.72 -9.96 -4.96
C SER A 247 -13.87 -9.77 -5.95
N SER A 248 -15.10 -9.67 -5.44
CA SER A 248 -16.32 -9.70 -6.26
C SER A 248 -16.33 -8.62 -7.34
N TRP A 249 -15.81 -7.42 -7.02
CA TRP A 249 -15.71 -6.29 -7.94
C TRP A 249 -14.87 -6.59 -9.20
N THR A 250 -13.91 -7.53 -9.14
CA THR A 250 -13.04 -7.87 -10.29
C THR A 250 -13.75 -8.69 -11.36
N VAL A 251 -14.87 -9.34 -11.03
CA VAL A 251 -15.51 -10.34 -11.90
C VAL A 251 -16.95 -10.02 -12.25
N GLN A 252 -17.46 -8.85 -11.84
CA GLN A 252 -18.85 -8.46 -12.11
C GLN A 252 -19.17 -8.46 -13.60
N ASP A 253 -18.26 -7.94 -14.42
CA ASP A 253 -18.45 -7.88 -15.87
C ASP A 253 -18.35 -9.25 -16.52
N ASP A 254 -17.40 -10.09 -16.09
CA ASP A 254 -17.28 -11.46 -16.60
C ASP A 254 -18.50 -12.31 -16.27
N ILE A 255 -19.07 -12.13 -15.06
CA ILE A 255 -20.29 -12.81 -14.66
C ILE A 255 -21.48 -12.32 -15.49
N ARG A 256 -21.61 -11.00 -15.67
CA ARG A 256 -22.69 -10.40 -16.46
C ARG A 256 -22.65 -10.87 -17.92
N GLU A 257 -21.47 -11.02 -18.48
CA GLU A 257 -21.24 -11.47 -19.85
C GLU A 257 -21.24 -13.00 -19.99
N GLY A 258 -21.42 -13.76 -18.90
CA GLY A 258 -21.42 -15.23 -18.91
C GLY A 258 -20.05 -15.87 -19.15
N ARG A 259 -18.97 -15.09 -19.06
CA ARG A 259 -17.58 -15.60 -19.14
C ARG A 259 -17.16 -16.33 -17.85
N LEU A 260 -17.73 -15.93 -16.72
CA LEU A 260 -17.61 -16.61 -15.43
C LEU A 260 -19.00 -16.88 -14.84
N VAL A 261 -19.09 -17.90 -14.00
CA VAL A 261 -20.26 -18.27 -13.21
C VAL A 261 -19.94 -18.07 -11.74
N HIS A 262 -20.80 -17.38 -11.00
CA HIS A 262 -20.74 -17.30 -9.54
C HIS A 262 -21.27 -18.61 -8.94
N LEU A 263 -20.38 -19.44 -8.41
CA LEU A 263 -20.75 -20.73 -7.83
C LEU A 263 -21.33 -20.54 -6.43
N LEU A 264 -22.49 -21.15 -6.19
CA LEU A 264 -23.18 -21.16 -4.89
C LEU A 264 -23.31 -19.75 -4.27
N PRO A 265 -24.05 -18.82 -4.89
CA PRO A 265 -24.11 -17.42 -4.44
C PRO A 265 -24.60 -17.21 -2.99
N GLU A 266 -25.38 -18.17 -2.47
CA GLU A 266 -25.85 -18.22 -1.07
C GLU A 266 -24.71 -18.56 -0.08
N TRP A 267 -23.61 -19.15 -0.56
CA TRP A 267 -22.45 -19.59 0.21
C TRP A 267 -21.23 -18.73 -0.12
N GLN A 268 -20.97 -17.72 0.70
CA GLN A 268 -19.94 -16.72 0.42
C GLN A 268 -18.72 -16.91 1.32
N PRO A 269 -17.50 -16.77 0.81
CA PRO A 269 -16.33 -16.59 1.66
C PRO A 269 -16.47 -15.28 2.46
N ALA A 270 -15.83 -15.22 3.63
CA ALA A 270 -15.80 -13.99 4.43
C ALA A 270 -15.28 -12.80 3.60
N ALA A 271 -15.93 -11.65 3.76
CA ALA A 271 -15.44 -10.40 3.20
C ALA A 271 -14.10 -10.03 3.85
N LEU A 272 -13.22 -9.40 3.07
CA LEU A 272 -11.91 -8.99 3.57
C LEU A 272 -11.96 -7.53 4.02
N PRO A 273 -11.55 -7.20 5.25
CA PRO A 273 -11.49 -5.81 5.70
C PRO A 273 -10.41 -5.04 4.95
N VAL A 274 -10.69 -3.77 4.66
CA VAL A 274 -9.78 -2.83 4.02
C VAL A 274 -9.39 -1.76 5.01
N HIS A 275 -8.10 -1.69 5.31
CA HIS A 275 -7.55 -0.74 6.26
C HIS A 275 -6.63 0.27 5.59
N LEU A 276 -6.63 1.49 6.09
CA LEU A 276 -5.45 2.36 5.98
C LEU A 276 -4.59 2.13 7.21
N VAL A 277 -3.33 1.81 7.00
CA VAL A 277 -2.34 1.58 8.05
C VAL A 277 -1.19 2.58 7.94
N TYR A 278 -0.70 3.06 9.07
CA TYR A 278 0.44 3.99 9.12
C TYR A 278 1.16 3.89 10.47
N PRO A 279 2.44 4.26 10.56
CA PRO A 279 3.19 4.19 11.82
C PRO A 279 2.57 5.08 12.88
N TRP A 280 2.60 4.65 14.13
CA TRP A 280 2.19 5.53 15.22
C TRP A 280 3.13 6.74 15.31
N SER A 281 2.54 7.92 15.43
CA SER A 281 3.23 9.17 15.70
C SER A 281 2.40 10.02 16.64
N ARG A 282 3.06 10.90 17.41
CA ARG A 282 2.37 11.93 18.20
C ARG A 282 1.66 12.97 17.33
N TYR A 283 2.14 13.15 16.10
CA TYR A 283 1.62 14.10 15.14
C TYR A 283 1.58 13.50 13.73
N TYR A 284 0.55 13.83 12.96
CA TYR A 284 0.41 13.46 11.56
C TYR A 284 0.29 14.70 10.67
N PRO A 285 1.12 14.83 9.61
CA PRO A 285 1.08 15.99 8.73
C PRO A 285 -0.24 16.08 7.96
N ALA A 286 -0.61 17.30 7.54
CA ALA A 286 -1.86 17.56 6.82
C ALA A 286 -2.06 16.62 5.62
N ARG A 287 -0.99 16.33 4.85
CA ARG A 287 -1.00 15.36 3.75
C ARG A 287 -1.53 13.98 4.11
N LEU A 288 -1.13 13.44 5.26
CA LEU A 288 -1.60 12.12 5.71
C LEU A 288 -3.02 12.21 6.26
N ARG A 289 -3.34 13.25 7.05
CA ARG A 289 -4.67 13.46 7.61
C ARG A 289 -5.73 13.63 6.52
N ARG A 290 -5.47 14.48 5.53
CA ARG A 290 -6.36 14.71 4.37
C ARG A 290 -6.50 13.48 3.48
N PHE A 291 -5.43 12.72 3.29
CA PHE A 291 -5.51 11.45 2.55
C PHE A 291 -6.35 10.41 3.31
N LEU A 292 -6.18 10.30 4.62
CA LEU A 292 -7.03 9.45 5.46
C LEU A 292 -8.50 9.86 5.37
N GLU A 293 -8.81 11.15 5.46
CA GLU A 293 -10.17 11.67 5.29
C GLU A 293 -10.77 11.31 3.93
N LEU A 294 -10.02 11.53 2.84
CA LEU A 294 -10.42 11.11 1.50
C LEU A 294 -10.73 9.62 1.47
N MET A 295 -9.80 8.77 1.93
CA MET A 295 -9.97 7.32 1.92
C MET A 295 -11.20 6.88 2.74
N ARG A 296 -11.43 7.47 3.91
CA ARG A 296 -12.62 7.18 4.74
C ARG A 296 -13.92 7.54 4.02
N GLN A 297 -13.92 8.61 3.24
CA GLN A 297 -15.10 9.03 2.49
C GLN A 297 -15.36 8.13 1.28
N ILE A 298 -14.33 7.81 0.50
CA ILE A 298 -14.52 7.13 -0.79
C ILE A 298 -14.60 5.61 -0.67
N MET A 299 -13.87 5.00 0.26
CA MET A 299 -13.67 3.54 0.27
C MET A 299 -14.98 2.75 0.36
N PRO A 300 -15.99 3.18 1.14
CA PRO A 300 -17.28 2.50 1.16
C PRO A 300 -18.11 2.66 -0.12
N GLU A 301 -17.83 3.69 -0.92
CA GLU A 301 -18.59 4.05 -2.13
C GLU A 301 -17.91 3.54 -3.41
N VAL A 302 -16.68 3.02 -3.29
CA VAL A 302 -15.97 2.33 -4.37
C VAL A 302 -16.73 1.08 -4.80
N THR A 303 -16.71 0.78 -6.10
CA THR A 303 -17.54 -0.27 -6.70
C THR A 303 -17.33 -1.63 -6.03
N GLY A 304 -18.44 -2.22 -5.57
CA GLY A 304 -18.45 -3.55 -4.96
C GLY A 304 -17.90 -3.61 -3.53
N MET A 305 -17.57 -2.49 -2.90
CA MET A 305 -17.19 -2.42 -1.49
C MET A 305 -18.42 -2.38 -0.59
N ARG A 306 -18.27 -2.82 0.66
CA ARG A 306 -19.28 -2.70 1.71
C ARG A 306 -18.79 -1.77 2.82
N LYS A 307 -19.71 -1.06 3.46
CA LYS A 307 -19.41 -0.33 4.70
C LYS A 307 -18.93 -1.32 5.75
N PRO A 308 -17.95 -0.93 6.60
CA PRO A 308 -17.57 -1.75 7.73
C PRO A 308 -18.81 -2.10 8.56
N VAL A 309 -18.98 -3.38 8.87
CA VAL A 309 -19.94 -3.75 9.91
C VAL A 309 -19.37 -3.19 11.21
N GLN A 310 -20.06 -2.23 11.83
CA GLN A 310 -19.67 -1.75 13.15
C GLN A 310 -19.67 -2.96 14.09
N GLN A 311 -18.48 -3.41 14.49
CA GLN A 311 -18.39 -4.36 15.59
C GLN A 311 -18.91 -3.65 16.84
N PRO A 312 -19.90 -4.22 17.54
CA PRO A 312 -20.55 -3.58 18.69
C PRO A 312 -19.61 -3.33 19.86
#